data_AF-A0A1M3P874-F1
#
_entry.id   AF-A0A1M3P874-F1
#
_cell.length_a   1.000
_cell.length_b   1.000
_cell.length_c   1.000
_cell.angle_alpha   90.00
_cell.angle_beta   90.00
_cell.angle_gamma   90.00
#
_symmetry.space_group_name_H-M   'P 1'
#
loop_
_entity.id
_entity.type
_entity.pdbx_description
1 polymer ?
#
loop_
_entity_poly.entity_id
_entity_poly.type
_entity_poly.pdbx_seq_one_letter_code
_entity_poly.pdbx_strand_id
1 'polypeptide(L)' 'MTAIDGLDLDVRTGELLGVLGPDGAAKSTAIAVMLGTQCADAGEVLMFGRLPSDLRTRRRIGD' A
#
# COMPACT_ATOMS: atom_id res chain seq x y z
N MET A 1 -9.80 -7.88 -15.17
CA MET A 1 -10.43 -7.85 -13.82
C MET A 1 -9.63 -6.87 -13.00
N THR A 2 -10.30 -5.94 -12.33
CA THR A 2 -9.64 -4.88 -11.54
C THR A 2 -9.72 -5.27 -10.06
N ALA A 3 -8.58 -5.26 -9.36
CA ALA A 3 -8.53 -5.59 -7.93
C ALA A 3 -8.81 -4.36 -7.04
N ILE A 4 -8.22 -3.22 -7.39
CA ILE A 4 -8.39 -1.94 -6.71
C ILE A 4 -8.76 -0.92 -7.77
N ASP A 5 -9.84 -0.18 -7.56
CA ASP A 5 -10.34 0.82 -8.50
C ASP A 5 -10.51 2.15 -7.76
N GLY A 6 -9.68 3.14 -8.10
CA GLY A 6 -9.77 4.50 -7.55
C GLY A 6 -9.63 4.61 -6.02
N LEU A 7 -8.56 4.06 -5.43
CA LEU A 7 -8.31 4.19 -3.99
C LEU A 7 -7.47 5.43 -3.68
N ASP A 8 -8.09 6.43 -3.04
CA ASP A 8 -7.41 7.58 -2.44
C ASP A 8 -7.31 7.39 -0.92
N LEU A 9 -6.08 7.30 -0.41
CA LEU A 9 -5.81 7.07 1.01
C LEU A 9 -4.57 7.85 1.47
N ASP A 10 -4.71 8.60 2.56
CA ASP A 10 -3.61 9.24 3.28
C ASP A 10 -3.63 8.76 4.73
N VAL A 11 -2.49 8.27 5.23
CA VAL A 11 -2.34 7.77 6.61
C VAL A 11 -1.20 8.54 7.26
N ARG A 12 -1.52 9.25 8.33
CA ARG A 12 -0.60 10.13 9.02
C ARG A 12 0.21 9.38 10.08
N THR A 13 1.31 10.00 10.48
CA THR A 13 2.14 9.45 11.57
C THR A 13 1.31 9.37 12.85
N GLY A 14 1.29 8.19 13.47
CA GLY A 14 0.51 7.92 14.69
C GLY A 14 -0.89 7.37 14.43
N GLU A 15 -1.34 7.29 13.18
CA GLU A 15 -2.62 6.66 12.83
C GLU A 15 -2.46 5.15 12.67
N LEU A 16 -3.51 4.42 13.09
CA LEU A 16 -3.64 2.99 12.87
C LEU A 16 -4.64 2.75 11.73
N LEU A 17 -4.16 2.21 10.61
CA LEU A 17 -5.01 1.79 9.50
C LEU A 17 -5.42 0.33 9.67
N GLY A 18 -6.73 0.07 9.75
CA GLY A 18 -7.31 -1.26 9.62
C GLY A 18 -7.86 -1.49 8.22
N VAL A 19 -7.40 -2.54 7.52
CA VAL A 19 -7.92 -2.92 6.19
C VAL A 19 -8.93 -4.07 6.36
N LEU A 20 -10.22 -3.78 6.15
CA LEU A 20 -11.34 -4.70 6.42
C LEU A 20 -12.19 -4.92 5.17
N GLY A 21 -12.88 -6.07 5.11
CA GLY A 21 -13.74 -6.45 3.98
C GLY A 21 -13.83 -7.97 3.78
N PRO A 22 -14.76 -8.46 2.95
CA PRO A 22 -14.93 -9.88 2.68
C PRO A 22 -13.75 -10.47 1.90
N ASP A 23 -13.67 -11.81 1.85
CA ASP A 23 -12.68 -12.49 1.02
C ASP A 23 -12.85 -12.10 -0.46
N GLY A 24 -11.74 -11.89 -1.15
CA GLY A 24 -11.75 -11.38 -2.52
C GLY A 24 -11.85 -9.86 -2.66
N ALA A 25 -12.07 -9.10 -1.58
CA ALA A 25 -12.12 -7.62 -1.62
C ALA A 25 -10.75 -6.92 -1.84
N ALA A 26 -9.74 -7.63 -2.37
CA ALA A 26 -8.41 -7.11 -2.69
C ALA A 26 -7.59 -6.49 -1.55
N LYS A 27 -7.92 -6.77 -0.28
CA LYS A 27 -7.20 -6.29 0.92
C LYS A 27 -5.69 -6.61 0.86
N SER A 28 -5.34 -7.86 0.61
CA SER A 28 -3.94 -8.29 0.51
C SER A 28 -3.23 -7.67 -0.68
N THR A 29 -3.94 -7.44 -1.79
CA THR A 29 -3.41 -6.71 -2.96
C THR A 29 -3.09 -5.27 -2.59
N ALA A 30 -3.97 -4.58 -1.87
CA ALA A 30 -3.74 -3.21 -1.43
C ALA A 30 -2.51 -3.12 -0.51
N ILE A 31 -2.40 -4.04 0.45
CA ILE A 31 -1.23 -4.11 1.33
C ILE A 31 0.03 -4.40 0.53
N ALA A 32 0.03 -5.37 -0.39
CA ALA A 32 1.20 -5.71 -1.20
C ALA A 32 1.69 -4.52 -2.05
N VAL A 33 0.76 -3.74 -2.62
CA VAL A 33 1.09 -2.52 -3.35
C VAL A 33 1.67 -1.45 -2.42
N MET A 34 1.09 -1.24 -1.24
CA MET A 34 1.63 -0.31 -0.23
C MET A 34 3.04 -0.68 0.23
N LEU A 35 3.30 -1.98 0.44
CA LEU A 35 4.61 -2.48 0.85
C LEU A 35 5.61 -2.56 -0.31
N GLY A 36 5.18 -2.32 -1.55
CA GLY A 36 6.04 -2.39 -2.73
C GLY A 36 6.41 -3.79 -3.19
N THR A 37 5.77 -4.84 -2.65
CA THR A 37 5.97 -6.23 -3.10
C THR A 37 5.21 -6.52 -4.39
N GLN A 38 4.23 -5.67 -4.73
CA GLN A 38 3.55 -5.63 -6.03
C GLN A 38 3.51 -4.20 -6.56
N CYS A 39 3.66 -4.02 -7.88
CA CYS A 39 3.48 -2.70 -8.52
C CYS A 39 2.00 -2.44 -8.82
N ALA A 40 1.55 -1.20 -8.65
CA ALA A 40 0.24 -0.77 -9.13
C ALA A 40 0.24 -0.66 -10.66
N ASP A 41 -0.88 -1.02 -11.29
CA ASP A 41 -1.05 -0.85 -12.74
C ASP A 41 -1.16 0.63 -13.14
N ALA A 42 -1.65 1.48 -12.23
CA ALA A 42 -1.77 2.93 -12.39
C ALA A 42 -1.76 3.64 -11.03
N GLY A 43 -1.49 4.96 -11.03
CA GLY A 43 -1.39 5.77 -9.82
C GLY A 43 -0.04 5.67 -9.12
N GLU A 44 0.05 6.18 -7.89
CA GLU A 44 1.26 6.14 -7.08
C GLU A 44 0.96 5.78 -5.64
N VAL A 45 1.94 5.16 -4.98
CA VAL A 45 1.91 4.92 -3.53
C VAL A 45 3.22 5.40 -2.94
N LEU A 46 3.12 6.15 -1.85
CA LEU A 46 4.25 6.65 -1.09
C LEU A 46 4.18 6.14 0.34
N MET A 47 5.25 5.50 0.78
CA MET A 47 5.45 5.10 2.17
C MET A 47 6.48 6.04 2.79
N PHE A 48 6.08 6.74 3.85
CA PHE A 48 6.90 7.76 4.51
C PHE A 48 7.41 8.85 3.55
N GLY A 49 6.57 9.24 2.57
CA GLY A 49 6.88 10.27 1.58
C GLY A 49 7.85 9.83 0.48
N ARG A 50 8.09 8.53 0.31
CA ARG A 50 8.97 7.96 -0.71
C ARG A 50 8.36 6.72 -1.35
N LEU A 51 8.87 6.35 -2.53
CA LEU A 51 8.48 5.10 -3.18
C LEU A 51 8.79 3.88 -2.28
N PRO A 52 7.92 2.86 -2.25
CA PRO A 52 8.17 1.61 -1.52
C PRO A 52 9.46 0.90 -1.94
N SER A 53 9.89 1.08 -3.19
CA SER A 53 11.14 0.51 -3.73
C SER A 53 12.42 1.17 -3.19
N ASP A 54 12.34 2.33 -2.54
CA ASP A 54 13.50 3.00 -1.92
C ASP A 54 14.03 2.16 -0.75
N LEU A 55 15.34 1.87 -0.74
CA LEU A 55 16.00 1.08 0.30
C LEU A 55 15.78 1.61 1.73
N ARG A 56 15.65 2.93 1.91
CA ARG A 56 15.37 3.56 3.22
C ARG A 56 13.95 3.28 3.66
N THR A 57 13.02 3.22 2.71
CA THR A 57 11.62 2.87 2.96
C THR A 57 11.48 1.40 3.31
N ARG A 58 12.10 0.51 2.52
CA ARG A 58 12.11 -0.95 2.75
C ARG A 58 12.57 -1.34 4.16
N ARG A 59 13.68 -0.74 4.63
CA ARG A 59 14.20 -0.94 5.99
C ARG A 59 13.24 -0.51 7.10
N ARG A 60 12.38 0.48 6.85
CA ARG A 60 11.39 0.94 7.84
C ARG A 60 10.14 0.05 7.85
N ILE A 61 9.84 -0.58 6.73
CA ILE A 61 8.71 -1.52 6.59
C ILE A 61 9.06 -2.90 7.17
N GLY A 62 10.34 -3.27 7.17
CA GLY A 62 10.84 -4.44 7.89
C GLY A 62 11.42 -5.57 7.01
N ASP A 63 11.96 -5.23 5.84
CA ASP A 63 12.74 -6.16 5.00
C ASP A 63 14.09 -6.57 5.63
#